data_AF-A0A350I779-F1
#
_entry.id   AF-A0A350I779-F1
#
_cell.length_a   1.000
_cell.length_b   1.000
_cell.length_c   1.000
_cell.angle_alpha   90.00
_cell.angle_beta   90.00
_cell.angle_gamma   90.00
#
_symmetry.space_group_name_H-M   'P 1'
#
loop_
_entity.id
_entity.type
_entity.pdbx_description
1 polymer ?
#
loop_
_entity_poly.entity_id
_entity_poly.type
_entity_poly.pdbx_seq_one_letter_code
_entity_poly.pdbx_strand_id
1 'polypeptide(L)'
;YMLTAAYNANYNSINYADVKALLYHLQGKKLLTTAYQYLAADLNQDGDIDYNDLSELLQFANGISDSFGSKKNWVMVDASYTFSYPEEIIEGTCPEAIYFTINGSDINGKNFIAVRLGDLTDEILIMTDDNQNIHNLGHATNGILDNDDIEILSRSLKDITSSVSIYPNPFIQSFVVKYNANIAENVILEITDISGKIIYKEQYNATLGMNNHTLTIDQPAGIYICNIKGQSLNKSIRLIKE
;
A
#
# COMPACT_ATOMS: atom_id res chain seq x y z
N TYR A 1 -21.69 -28.11 -2.67
CA TYR A 1 -20.25 -28.40 -2.85
C TYR A 1 -19.53 -27.09 -3.09
N MET A 2 -18.23 -27.03 -2.77
CA MET A 2 -17.38 -25.87 -2.93
C MET A 2 -16.16 -26.27 -3.77
N LEU A 3 -15.86 -25.47 -4.79
CA LEU A 3 -14.66 -25.61 -5.61
C LEU A 3 -13.80 -24.36 -5.42
N THR A 4 -12.51 -24.55 -5.21
CA THR A 4 -11.50 -23.49 -5.14
C THR A 4 -10.34 -23.86 -6.08
N ALA A 5 -9.60 -22.86 -6.53
CA ALA A 5 -8.41 -23.07 -7.36
C ALA A 5 -7.17 -22.49 -6.66
N ALA A 6 -6.00 -22.97 -7.08
CA ALA A 6 -4.71 -22.40 -6.70
C ALA A 6 -3.81 -22.35 -7.92
N TYR A 7 -3.06 -21.26 -8.06
CA TYR A 7 -2.09 -21.08 -9.13
C TYR A 7 -0.75 -20.69 -8.52
N ASN A 8 0.33 -21.31 -8.98
CA ASN A 8 1.68 -21.08 -8.47
C ASN A 8 2.68 -21.09 -9.63
N ALA A 9 2.81 -19.94 -10.30
CA ALA A 9 3.81 -19.71 -11.32
C ALA A 9 4.82 -18.66 -10.87
N ASN A 10 6.11 -18.94 -11.10
CA ASN A 10 7.21 -18.01 -10.89
C ASN A 10 7.41 -17.17 -12.17
N TYR A 11 6.40 -16.38 -12.52
CA TYR A 11 6.53 -15.36 -13.55
C TYR A 11 6.99 -14.06 -12.87
N ASN A 12 7.77 -13.19 -13.51
CA ASN A 12 8.10 -11.87 -12.94
C ASN A 12 7.72 -10.76 -13.92
N SER A 13 6.43 -10.44 -13.95
CA SER A 13 5.82 -9.37 -14.76
C SER A 13 5.85 -8.01 -14.07
N ILE A 14 5.83 -8.00 -12.73
CA ILE A 14 5.73 -6.78 -11.94
C ILE A 14 6.97 -5.89 -12.14
N ASN A 15 6.73 -4.67 -12.60
CA ASN A 15 7.77 -3.71 -12.91
C ASN A 15 7.32 -2.25 -12.64
N TYR A 16 8.12 -1.27 -13.04
CA TYR A 16 7.82 0.15 -12.81
C TYR A 16 6.60 0.68 -13.60
N ALA A 17 6.15 -0.03 -14.64
CA ALA A 17 4.87 0.26 -15.29
C ALA A 17 3.69 0.10 -14.34
N ASP A 18 3.71 -0.93 -13.50
CA ASP A 18 2.67 -1.19 -12.50
C ASP A 18 2.70 -0.12 -11.40
N VAL A 19 3.91 0.21 -10.91
CA VAL A 19 4.11 1.32 -9.96
C VAL A 19 3.52 2.62 -10.52
N LYS A 20 3.82 2.93 -11.79
CA LYS A 20 3.31 4.14 -12.47
C LYS A 20 1.78 4.09 -12.63
N ALA A 21 1.22 2.94 -12.96
CA ALA A 21 -0.22 2.75 -13.10
C ALA A 21 -0.95 3.00 -11.77
N LEU A 22 -0.47 2.40 -10.68
CA LEU A 22 -1.03 2.61 -9.34
C LEU A 22 -0.90 4.07 -8.90
N LEU A 23 0.28 4.66 -9.10
CA LEU A 23 0.51 6.07 -8.77
C LEU A 23 -0.47 6.98 -9.52
N TYR A 24 -0.69 6.76 -10.81
CA TYR A 24 -1.58 7.61 -11.60
C TYR A 24 -3.05 7.44 -11.21
N HIS A 25 -3.43 6.25 -10.76
CA HIS A 25 -4.75 6.01 -10.21
C HIS A 25 -4.95 6.81 -8.91
N LEU A 26 -4.01 6.71 -7.97
CA LEU A 26 -4.03 7.45 -6.70
C LEU A 26 -4.00 8.98 -6.88
N GLN A 27 -3.42 9.46 -7.98
CA GLN A 27 -3.42 10.88 -8.35
C GLN A 27 -4.64 11.32 -9.17
N GLY A 28 -5.50 10.41 -9.59
CA GLY A 28 -6.62 10.69 -10.49
C GLY A 28 -6.19 11.10 -11.92
N LYS A 29 -4.92 10.87 -12.29
CA LYS A 29 -4.40 11.18 -13.64
C LYS A 29 -4.84 10.14 -14.68
N LYS A 30 -4.83 8.87 -14.28
CA LYS A 30 -5.29 7.73 -15.10
C LYS A 30 -5.83 6.67 -14.17
N LEU A 31 -7.14 6.45 -14.21
CA LEU A 31 -7.80 5.47 -13.34
C LEU A 31 -7.61 4.05 -13.86
N LEU A 32 -7.55 3.09 -12.94
CA LEU A 32 -7.79 1.68 -13.23
C LEU A 32 -9.24 1.51 -13.71
N THR A 33 -9.50 0.49 -14.52
CA THR A 33 -10.78 0.40 -15.25
C THR A 33 -11.48 -0.95 -15.15
N THR A 34 -10.80 -1.98 -14.64
CA THR A 34 -11.36 -3.33 -14.52
C THR A 34 -11.30 -3.81 -13.08
N ALA A 35 -12.27 -4.64 -12.68
CA ALA A 35 -12.27 -5.25 -11.36
C ALA A 35 -10.95 -5.98 -11.05
N TYR A 36 -10.38 -6.67 -12.04
CA TYR A 36 -9.11 -7.36 -11.87
C TYR A 36 -7.92 -6.42 -11.62
N GLN A 37 -7.92 -5.21 -12.19
CA GLN A 37 -6.93 -4.19 -11.85
C GLN A 37 -7.11 -3.67 -10.42
N TYR A 38 -8.35 -3.51 -9.96
CA TYR A 38 -8.62 -3.10 -8.58
C TYR A 38 -8.15 -4.18 -7.59
N LEU A 39 -8.46 -5.45 -7.87
CA LEU A 39 -7.97 -6.57 -7.07
C LEU A 39 -6.45 -6.70 -7.09
N ALA A 40 -5.80 -6.47 -8.23
CA ALA A 40 -4.35 -6.48 -8.30
C ALA A 40 -3.70 -5.28 -7.59
N ALA A 41 -4.41 -4.17 -7.44
CA ALA A 41 -3.94 -2.95 -6.79
C ALA A 41 -4.03 -3.01 -5.26
N ASP A 42 -5.01 -3.73 -4.71
CA ASP A 42 -5.18 -3.99 -3.27
C ASP A 42 -4.23 -5.13 -2.83
N LEU A 43 -2.97 -4.76 -2.57
CA LEU A 43 -1.85 -5.67 -2.32
C LEU A 43 -1.90 -6.27 -0.91
N ASN A 44 -2.29 -5.45 0.05
CA ASN A 44 -2.42 -5.85 1.44
C ASN A 44 -3.79 -6.51 1.74
N GLN A 45 -4.74 -6.45 0.80
CA GLN A 45 -6.09 -7.03 0.88
C GLN A 45 -6.93 -6.44 2.01
N ASP A 46 -6.81 -5.13 2.25
CA ASP A 46 -7.61 -4.41 3.24
C ASP A 46 -8.91 -3.81 2.69
N GLY A 47 -9.11 -3.89 1.37
CA GLY A 47 -10.30 -3.41 0.67
C GLY A 47 -10.21 -1.95 0.23
N ASP A 48 -9.11 -1.25 0.54
CA ASP A 48 -8.82 0.10 0.09
C ASP A 48 -7.62 0.08 -0.88
N ILE A 49 -7.65 0.89 -1.94
CA ILE A 49 -6.47 1.11 -2.80
C ILE A 49 -5.85 2.42 -2.39
N ASP A 50 -4.73 2.35 -1.67
CA ASP A 50 -4.07 3.53 -1.14
C ASP A 50 -2.55 3.51 -1.38
N TYR A 51 -1.85 4.41 -0.71
CA TYR A 51 -0.41 4.49 -0.91
C TYR A 51 0.38 3.45 -0.10
N ASN A 52 -0.23 2.72 0.84
CA ASN A 52 0.37 1.53 1.46
C ASN A 52 0.59 0.46 0.38
N ASP A 53 -0.39 0.24 -0.51
CA ASP A 53 -0.22 -0.64 -1.67
C ASP A 53 0.91 -0.16 -2.57
N LEU A 54 0.94 1.14 -2.88
CA LEU A 54 2.01 1.71 -3.70
C LEU A 54 3.39 1.50 -3.09
N SER A 55 3.50 1.61 -1.76
CA SER A 55 4.72 1.35 -1.02
C SER A 55 5.16 -0.12 -1.14
N GLU A 56 4.22 -1.06 -1.01
CA GLU A 56 4.49 -2.49 -1.16
C GLU A 56 4.90 -2.84 -2.59
N LEU A 57 4.18 -2.30 -3.59
CA LEU A 57 4.48 -2.49 -5.01
C LEU A 57 5.87 -1.97 -5.36
N LEU A 58 6.22 -0.79 -4.86
CA LEU A 58 7.54 -0.19 -5.11
C LEU A 58 8.65 -1.02 -4.44
N GLN A 59 8.44 -1.52 -3.22
CA GLN A 59 9.42 -2.38 -2.55
C GLN A 59 9.63 -3.69 -3.32
N PHE A 60 8.56 -4.30 -3.82
CA PHE A 60 8.62 -5.51 -4.65
C PHE A 60 9.35 -5.25 -5.98
N ALA A 61 8.98 -4.20 -6.71
CA ALA A 61 9.60 -3.83 -7.99
C ALA A 61 11.10 -3.50 -7.85
N ASN A 62 11.53 -3.01 -6.69
CA ASN A 62 12.94 -2.78 -6.36
C ASN A 62 13.70 -4.03 -5.90
N GLY A 63 13.02 -5.17 -5.73
CA GLY A 63 13.61 -6.39 -5.16
C GLY A 63 13.96 -6.27 -3.67
N ILE A 64 13.37 -5.30 -2.95
CA ILE A 64 13.53 -5.13 -1.50
C ILE A 64 12.65 -6.13 -0.76
N SER A 65 11.44 -6.39 -1.28
CA SER A 65 10.52 -7.43 -0.78
C SER A 65 10.29 -8.49 -1.86
N ASP A 66 10.07 -9.73 -1.43
CA ASP A 66 9.68 -10.86 -2.27
C ASP A 66 8.21 -11.28 -2.06
N SER A 67 7.48 -10.56 -1.20
CA SER A 67 6.10 -10.85 -0.83
C SER A 67 5.33 -9.60 -0.40
N PHE A 68 4.00 -9.66 -0.52
CA PHE A 68 3.05 -8.62 -0.07
C PHE A 68 2.47 -8.93 1.32
N GLY A 69 1.86 -7.94 1.97
CA GLY A 69 1.23 -8.06 3.28
C GLY A 69 0.18 -9.17 3.36
N SER A 70 -0.56 -9.39 2.27
CA SER A 70 -1.56 -10.46 2.14
C SER A 70 -0.97 -11.87 2.12
N LYS A 71 0.33 -12.02 1.86
CA LYS A 71 1.05 -13.29 1.63
C LYS A 71 0.50 -14.12 0.46
N LYS A 72 -0.42 -13.56 -0.34
CA LYS A 72 -0.91 -14.13 -1.59
C LYS A 72 -0.14 -13.46 -2.73
N ASN A 73 0.24 -14.25 -3.73
CA ASN A 73 0.78 -13.72 -5.00
C ASN A 73 -0.28 -13.75 -6.10
N TRP A 74 -1.26 -14.64 -5.96
CA TRP A 74 -2.32 -14.88 -6.93
C TRP A 74 -3.65 -15.00 -6.18
N VAL A 75 -4.69 -14.38 -6.74
CA VAL A 75 -6.07 -14.53 -6.31
C VAL A 75 -6.85 -15.18 -7.44
N MET A 76 -7.57 -16.25 -7.12
CA MET A 76 -8.38 -16.98 -8.09
C MET A 76 -9.80 -16.48 -8.02
N VAL A 77 -10.37 -16.00 -9.13
CA VAL A 77 -11.70 -15.40 -9.20
C VAL A 77 -12.61 -16.29 -10.04
N ASP A 78 -13.84 -16.55 -9.60
CA ASP A 78 -14.84 -17.24 -10.42
C ASP A 78 -15.01 -16.51 -11.77
N ALA A 79 -14.66 -17.20 -12.86
CA ALA A 79 -14.68 -16.62 -14.20
C ALA A 79 -16.10 -16.30 -14.70
N SER A 80 -17.13 -16.87 -14.06
CA SER A 80 -18.54 -16.62 -14.38
C SER A 80 -19.14 -15.44 -13.62
N TYR A 81 -18.40 -14.88 -12.66
CA TYR A 81 -18.87 -13.73 -11.89
C TYR A 81 -18.86 -12.45 -12.74
N THR A 82 -19.96 -11.72 -12.70
CA THR A 82 -20.13 -10.44 -13.41
C THR A 82 -20.13 -9.30 -12.40
N PHE A 83 -19.12 -8.43 -12.50
CA PHE A 83 -19.03 -7.22 -11.69
C PHE A 83 -19.94 -6.12 -12.25
N SER A 84 -20.71 -5.47 -11.38
CA SER A 84 -21.54 -4.31 -11.68
C SER A 84 -20.69 -3.06 -11.91
N TYR A 85 -19.57 -2.96 -11.19
CA TYR A 85 -18.55 -1.92 -11.31
C TYR A 85 -17.20 -2.45 -10.80
N PRO A 86 -16.04 -1.86 -11.18
CA PRO A 86 -14.72 -2.39 -10.84
C PRO A 86 -14.45 -2.58 -9.33
N GLU A 87 -14.82 -1.59 -8.51
CA GLU A 87 -14.55 -1.56 -7.07
C GLU A 87 -15.26 -2.69 -6.28
N GLU A 88 -16.32 -3.28 -6.84
CA GLU A 88 -17.12 -4.34 -6.18
C GLU A 88 -16.25 -5.51 -5.69
N ILE A 89 -15.15 -5.80 -6.39
CA ILE A 89 -14.25 -6.91 -6.09
C ILE A 89 -13.44 -6.74 -4.81
N ILE A 90 -13.21 -5.49 -4.37
CA ILE A 90 -12.46 -5.14 -3.15
C ILE A 90 -13.39 -4.62 -2.04
N GLU A 91 -14.54 -4.01 -2.39
CA GLU A 91 -15.55 -3.56 -1.41
C GLU A 91 -16.37 -4.74 -0.81
N GLY A 92 -16.47 -5.85 -1.54
CA GLY A 92 -17.27 -7.02 -1.18
C GLY A 92 -16.44 -8.28 -0.88
N THR A 93 -17.09 -9.44 -0.91
CA THR A 93 -16.36 -10.71 -0.90
C THR A 93 -15.94 -11.05 -2.32
N CYS A 94 -14.64 -10.91 -2.64
CA CYS A 94 -14.06 -11.43 -3.87
C CYS A 94 -14.51 -12.90 -4.07
N PRO A 95 -15.05 -13.29 -5.25
CA PRO A 95 -15.61 -14.61 -5.47
C PRO A 95 -14.50 -15.65 -5.67
N GLU A 96 -13.74 -15.94 -4.61
CA GLU A 96 -12.62 -16.89 -4.61
C GLU A 96 -13.04 -18.38 -4.62
N ALA A 97 -14.34 -18.64 -4.60
CA ALA A 97 -14.91 -19.99 -4.57
C ALA A 97 -16.18 -20.11 -5.41
N ILE A 98 -16.36 -21.27 -6.03
CA ILE A 98 -17.56 -21.62 -6.79
C ILE A 98 -18.43 -22.57 -5.95
N TYR A 99 -19.69 -22.21 -5.73
CA TYR A 99 -20.66 -23.03 -5.01
C TYR A 99 -21.66 -23.69 -5.99
N PHE A 100 -21.88 -24.99 -5.86
CA PHE A 100 -22.79 -25.73 -6.76
C PHE A 100 -23.46 -26.94 -6.09
N THR A 101 -24.56 -27.39 -6.70
CA THR A 101 -25.35 -28.58 -6.31
C THR A 101 -25.13 -29.70 -7.32
N ILE A 102 -24.93 -30.94 -6.86
CA ILE A 102 -24.77 -32.08 -7.77
C ILE A 102 -26.16 -32.65 -8.09
N ASN A 103 -26.72 -32.24 -9.22
CA ASN A 103 -27.84 -32.93 -9.87
C ASN A 103 -27.53 -33.03 -11.37
N GLY A 104 -26.57 -33.90 -11.74
CA GLY A 104 -26.43 -34.41 -13.11
C GLY A 104 -25.63 -33.59 -14.14
N SER A 105 -25.02 -32.45 -13.78
CA SER A 105 -24.04 -31.71 -14.61
C SER A 105 -23.03 -31.07 -13.66
N ASP A 106 -21.96 -31.78 -13.30
CA ASP A 106 -20.68 -31.91 -14.01
C ASP A 106 -19.89 -30.60 -13.90
N ILE A 107 -18.70 -30.69 -13.29
CA ILE A 107 -17.79 -29.57 -13.02
C ILE A 107 -17.31 -28.85 -14.30
N ASN A 108 -17.63 -29.43 -15.46
CA ASN A 108 -17.34 -28.92 -16.78
C ASN A 108 -17.82 -27.48 -16.97
N GLY A 109 -16.89 -26.60 -17.36
CA GLY A 109 -17.15 -25.18 -17.60
C GLY A 109 -17.05 -24.28 -16.36
N LYS A 110 -16.64 -24.81 -15.19
CA LYS A 110 -16.32 -24.01 -14.00
C LYS A 110 -14.86 -23.57 -14.06
N ASN A 111 -14.66 -22.37 -14.59
CA ASN A 111 -13.33 -21.78 -14.79
C ASN A 111 -13.00 -20.74 -13.71
N PHE A 112 -11.71 -20.52 -13.49
CA PHE A 112 -11.19 -19.43 -12.66
C PHE A 112 -10.30 -18.51 -13.49
N ILE A 113 -10.30 -17.23 -13.13
CA ILE A 113 -9.35 -16.23 -13.60
C ILE A 113 -8.28 -16.09 -12.53
N ALA A 114 -7.01 -16.21 -12.92
CA ALA A 114 -5.88 -16.00 -12.02
C ALA A 114 -5.45 -14.52 -12.10
N VAL A 115 -5.62 -13.78 -11.01
CA VAL A 115 -5.19 -12.39 -10.90
C VAL A 115 -3.91 -12.35 -10.10
N ARG A 116 -2.86 -11.79 -10.67
CA ARG A 116 -1.59 -11.58 -9.97
C ARG A 116 -1.66 -10.26 -9.20
N LEU A 117 -1.41 -10.30 -7.89
CA LEU A 117 -1.32 -9.09 -7.09
C LEU A 117 -0.09 -8.27 -7.54
N GLY A 118 -0.28 -6.96 -7.66
CA GLY A 118 0.75 -6.00 -8.09
C GLY A 118 0.94 -5.90 -9.60
N ASP A 119 0.25 -6.72 -10.38
CA ASP A 119 0.30 -6.66 -11.84
C ASP A 119 -0.89 -5.86 -12.37
N LEU A 120 -0.63 -4.62 -12.78
CA LEU A 120 -1.65 -3.64 -13.18
C LEU A 120 -1.62 -3.34 -14.67
N THR A 121 -0.56 -3.76 -15.33
CA THR A 121 -0.24 -3.42 -16.72
C THR A 121 -0.09 -4.63 -17.63
N ASP A 122 0.08 -5.85 -17.11
CA ASP A 122 0.07 -7.06 -17.95
C ASP A 122 -1.33 -7.63 -18.18
N GLU A 123 -1.36 -8.57 -19.12
CA GLU A 123 -2.55 -9.24 -19.62
C GLU A 123 -3.15 -10.17 -18.57
N ILE A 124 -4.48 -10.19 -18.48
CA ILE A 124 -5.19 -11.13 -17.61
C ILE A 124 -5.18 -12.51 -18.26
N LEU A 125 -4.64 -13.50 -17.56
CA LEU A 125 -4.73 -14.90 -17.96
C LEU A 125 -6.11 -15.46 -17.60
N ILE A 126 -6.98 -15.61 -18.61
CA ILE A 126 -8.23 -16.37 -18.47
C ILE A 126 -7.94 -17.84 -18.77
N MET A 127 -8.00 -18.69 -17.74
CA MET A 127 -7.87 -20.13 -17.92
C MET A 127 -9.26 -20.71 -18.26
N THR A 128 -9.59 -20.83 -19.55
CA THR A 128 -10.78 -21.57 -20.01
C THR A 128 -10.42 -22.97 -20.47
N ASP A 129 -11.18 -23.97 -20.00
CA ASP A 129 -10.95 -25.42 -20.16
C ASP A 129 -10.64 -25.93 -21.59
N ASP A 130 -11.02 -25.21 -22.66
CA ASP A 130 -10.86 -25.71 -24.03
C ASP A 130 -10.10 -24.80 -25.01
N ASN A 131 -9.70 -23.60 -24.61
CA ASN A 131 -8.82 -22.73 -25.40
C ASN A 131 -8.24 -21.66 -24.48
N GLN A 132 -6.91 -21.55 -24.46
CA GLN A 132 -6.15 -20.50 -23.76
C GLN A 132 -6.40 -19.14 -24.47
N ASN A 133 -7.59 -18.57 -24.33
CA ASN A 133 -7.90 -17.25 -24.88
C ASN A 133 -7.30 -16.20 -23.94
N ILE A 134 -6.12 -15.71 -24.30
CA ILE A 134 -5.47 -14.59 -23.64
C ILE A 134 -6.27 -13.33 -23.97
N HIS A 135 -6.83 -12.66 -22.96
CA HIS A 135 -7.42 -11.34 -23.13
C HIS A 135 -6.29 -10.31 -23.01
N ASN A 136 -5.71 -9.95 -24.16
CA ASN A 136 -4.65 -8.97 -24.25
C ASN A 136 -5.17 -7.58 -23.90
N LEU A 137 -4.82 -7.05 -22.73
CA LEU A 137 -5.12 -5.66 -22.34
C LEU A 137 -4.05 -4.64 -22.76
N GLY A 138 -3.02 -5.10 -23.48
CA GLY A 138 -1.95 -4.25 -24.01
C GLY A 138 -0.84 -4.04 -22.99
N HIS A 139 0.23 -4.80 -23.17
CA HIS A 139 1.43 -4.78 -22.33
C HIS A 139 2.17 -3.43 -22.43
N ALA A 140 2.36 -2.76 -21.29
CA ALA A 140 3.25 -1.61 -21.19
C ALA A 140 4.70 -2.10 -20.95
N THR A 141 5.44 -2.31 -22.04
CA THR A 141 6.72 -3.04 -22.08
C THR A 141 7.88 -2.45 -21.26
N ASN A 142 7.72 -1.27 -20.63
CA ASN A 142 8.64 -0.66 -19.67
C ASN A 142 8.12 0.75 -19.33
N GLY A 143 7.35 0.88 -18.25
CA GLY A 143 6.96 2.18 -17.74
C GLY A 143 8.14 2.83 -17.04
N ILE A 144 8.94 3.61 -17.78
CA ILE A 144 9.98 4.44 -17.15
C ILE A 144 9.26 5.50 -16.31
N LEU A 145 9.58 5.53 -15.01
CA LEU A 145 9.24 6.65 -14.14
C LEU A 145 10.05 7.86 -14.60
N ASP A 146 9.36 8.93 -14.98
CA ASP A 146 10.03 10.19 -15.27
C ASP A 146 10.35 10.97 -13.98
N ASN A 147 11.04 12.10 -14.11
CA ASN A 147 11.45 12.90 -12.94
C ASN A 147 10.26 13.40 -12.12
N ASP A 148 9.13 13.68 -12.77
CA ASP A 148 7.91 14.15 -12.08
C ASP A 148 7.30 13.00 -11.28
N ASP A 149 7.23 11.80 -11.86
CA ASP A 149 6.79 10.58 -11.18
C ASP A 149 7.65 10.30 -9.93
N ILE A 150 8.97 10.42 -10.06
CA ILE A 150 9.92 10.19 -8.95
C ILE A 150 9.73 11.23 -7.84
N GLU A 151 9.57 12.52 -8.18
CA GLU A 151 9.32 13.57 -7.19
C GLU A 151 8.01 13.28 -6.43
N ILE A 152 6.95 12.94 -7.16
CA ILE A 152 5.65 12.60 -6.60
C ILE A 152 5.76 11.39 -5.67
N LEU A 153 6.41 10.31 -6.10
CA LEU A 153 6.61 9.10 -5.30
C LEU A 153 7.36 9.44 -4.02
N SER A 154 8.43 10.22 -4.13
CA SER A 154 9.23 10.62 -2.97
C SER A 154 8.42 11.41 -1.94
N ARG A 155 7.52 12.29 -2.39
CA ARG A 155 6.65 13.08 -1.51
C ARG A 155 5.57 12.21 -0.87
N SER A 156 4.91 11.39 -1.67
CA SER A 156 3.75 10.61 -1.24
C SER A 156 4.16 9.46 -0.30
N LEU A 157 5.28 8.79 -0.59
CA LEU A 157 5.78 7.68 0.23
C LEU A 157 6.47 8.13 1.52
N LYS A 158 6.99 9.36 1.55
CA LYS A 158 7.53 9.96 2.77
C LYS A 158 6.46 10.13 3.84
N ASP A 159 5.21 10.37 3.45
CA ASP A 159 4.10 10.58 4.38
C ASP A 159 3.55 9.31 5.02
N ILE A 160 3.74 8.14 4.40
CA ILE A 160 3.17 6.86 4.85
C ILE A 160 4.15 6.12 5.73
N THR A 161 5.41 6.12 5.31
CA THR A 161 6.46 5.35 5.98
C THR A 161 6.96 6.04 7.26
N SER A 162 6.54 7.28 7.51
CA SER A 162 6.78 8.02 8.74
C SER A 162 5.59 7.92 9.71
N SER A 163 5.33 6.71 10.23
CA SER A 163 4.37 6.55 11.32
C SER A 163 4.95 7.19 12.58
N VAL A 164 4.51 8.41 12.91
CA VAL A 164 4.93 9.13 14.12
C VAL A 164 3.74 9.20 15.06
N SER A 165 3.95 8.84 16.33
CA SER A 165 2.92 8.93 17.37
C SER A 165 3.50 9.50 18.66
N ILE A 166 2.64 10.12 19.46
CA ILE A 166 3.02 10.69 20.76
C ILE A 166 2.09 10.17 21.85
N TYR A 167 2.67 9.72 22.96
CA TYR A 167 1.90 9.23 24.10
C TYR A 167 2.61 9.51 25.46
N PRO A 168 1.88 9.89 26.52
CA PRO A 168 0.48 10.31 26.49
C PRO A 168 0.34 11.67 25.79
N ASN A 169 -0.84 11.94 25.23
CA ASN A 169 -1.20 13.24 24.67
C ASN A 169 -2.72 13.41 24.88
N PRO A 170 -3.18 14.25 25.83
CA PRO A 170 -2.42 15.22 26.63
C PRO A 170 -1.38 14.63 27.60
N PHE A 171 -0.37 15.42 27.97
CA PHE A 171 0.69 15.03 28.92
C PHE A 171 0.90 16.09 30.02
N ILE A 172 1.40 15.65 31.18
CA ILE A 172 1.70 16.54 32.32
C ILE A 172 3.19 16.90 32.35
N GLN A 173 4.05 15.91 32.56
CA GLN A 173 5.50 16.14 32.72
C GLN A 173 6.32 15.69 31.51
N SER A 174 6.07 14.48 31.02
CA SER A 174 6.81 13.86 29.92
C SER A 174 5.89 13.16 28.94
N PHE A 175 6.39 12.96 27.72
CA PHE A 175 5.74 12.18 26.67
C PHE A 175 6.80 11.42 25.87
N VAL A 176 6.36 10.37 25.17
CA VAL A 176 7.19 9.56 24.30
C VAL A 176 6.83 9.88 22.86
N VAL A 177 7.84 10.23 22.05
CA VAL A 177 7.72 10.28 20.59
C VAL A 177 8.17 8.94 20.04
N LYS A 178 7.26 8.23 19.38
CA LYS A 178 7.57 6.98 18.67
C LYS A 178 7.54 7.24 17.18
N TYR A 179 8.56 6.80 16.45
CA TYR A 179 8.60 6.90 15.01
C TYR A 179 9.30 5.71 14.37
N ASN A 180 8.89 5.33 13.16
CA ASN A 180 9.58 4.33 12.35
C ASN A 180 10.52 5.03 11.37
N ALA A 181 11.81 4.67 11.36
CA ALA A 181 12.77 5.17 10.39
C ALA A 181 13.08 4.08 9.36
N ASN A 182 12.95 4.36 8.07
CA ASN A 182 13.19 3.36 7.02
C ASN A 182 14.66 3.19 6.64
N ILE A 183 15.52 4.03 7.21
CA ILE A 183 16.97 4.02 7.07
C ILE A 183 17.60 4.45 8.39
N ALA A 184 18.86 4.11 8.60
CA ALA A 184 19.63 4.73 9.67
C ALA A 184 19.96 6.18 9.26
N GLU A 185 19.47 7.16 10.02
CA GLU A 185 19.58 8.58 9.65
C GLU A 185 19.67 9.50 10.87
N ASN A 186 20.04 10.75 10.62
CA ASN A 186 19.94 11.81 11.62
C ASN A 186 18.57 12.48 11.52
N VAL A 187 17.82 12.47 12.64
CA VAL A 187 16.52 13.13 12.75
C VAL A 187 16.60 14.31 13.70
N ILE A 188 15.88 15.37 13.37
CA ILE A 188 15.72 16.57 14.19
C ILE A 188 14.32 16.57 14.76
N LEU A 189 14.22 16.62 16.09
CA LEU A 189 12.97 16.76 16.81
C LEU A 189 12.86 18.19 17.34
N GLU A 190 11.83 18.91 16.91
CA GLU A 190 11.65 20.34 17.14
C GLU A 190 10.22 20.59 17.66
N ILE A 191 10.10 21.13 18.87
CA ILE A 191 8.82 21.51 19.46
C ILE A 191 8.69 23.02 19.36
N THR A 192 7.57 23.48 18.82
CA THR A 192 7.23 24.90 18.75
C THR A 192 5.94 25.21 19.49
N ASP A 193 5.78 26.45 19.92
CA ASP A 193 4.45 26.97 20.27
C ASP A 193 3.60 27.20 19.00
N ILE A 194 2.35 27.64 19.18
CA ILE A 194 1.42 27.94 18.07
C ILE A 194 1.86 29.14 17.20
N SER A 195 2.78 29.98 17.68
CA SER A 195 3.35 31.10 16.92
C SER A 195 4.55 30.67 16.07
N GLY A 196 5.02 29.44 16.23
CA GLY A 196 6.21 28.90 15.56
C GLY A 196 7.51 29.15 16.32
N LYS A 197 7.46 29.70 17.54
CA LYS A 197 8.66 29.86 18.37
C LYS A 197 9.16 28.50 18.82
N ILE A 198 10.45 28.22 18.56
CA ILE A 198 11.11 26.99 18.98
C ILE A 198 11.25 26.99 20.51
N ILE A 199 10.67 25.98 21.14
CA ILE A 199 10.73 25.69 22.57
C ILE A 199 11.82 24.66 22.86
N TYR A 200 11.95 23.67 21.99
CA TYR A 200 12.88 22.57 22.12
C TYR A 200 13.36 22.14 20.74
N LYS A 201 14.64 21.77 20.65
CA LYS A 201 15.23 21.26 19.43
C LYS A 201 16.43 20.39 19.75
N GLU A 202 16.38 19.13 19.32
CA GLU A 202 17.48 18.18 19.50
C GLU A 202 17.60 17.26 18.28
N GLN A 203 18.78 16.69 18.10
CA GLN A 203 19.09 15.79 17.00
C GLN A 203 19.39 14.39 17.54
N TYR A 204 18.82 13.37 16.90
CA TYR A 204 18.98 11.97 17.27
C TYR A 204 19.48 11.16 16.08
N ASN A 205 20.33 10.17 16.35
CA ASN A 205 20.66 9.13 15.39
C ASN A 205 19.57 8.07 15.44
N ALA A 206 18.69 8.06 14.44
CA ALA A 206 17.66 7.05 14.28
C ALA A 206 18.27 5.75 13.72
N THR A 207 17.87 4.62 14.29
CA THR A 207 18.15 3.30 13.73
C THR A 207 17.04 2.88 12.79
N LEU A 208 17.35 2.03 11.80
CA LEU A 208 16.32 1.37 10.99
C LEU A 208 15.26 0.72 11.90
N GLY A 209 13.98 0.95 11.62
CA GLY A 209 12.86 0.44 12.40
C GLY A 209 12.36 1.43 13.46
N MET A 210 11.74 0.90 14.51
CA MET A 210 11.09 1.69 15.55
C MET A 210 12.09 2.39 16.47
N ASN A 211 11.92 3.71 16.63
CA ASN A 211 12.68 4.57 17.54
C ASN A 211 11.74 5.22 18.54
N ASN A 212 12.21 5.39 19.78
CA ASN A 212 11.43 5.98 20.87
C ASN A 212 12.28 6.98 21.64
N HIS A 213 11.76 8.19 21.86
CA HIS A 213 12.42 9.21 22.68
C HIS A 213 11.45 9.79 23.71
N THR A 214 11.83 9.72 24.98
CA THR A 214 11.09 10.35 26.08
C THR A 214 11.55 11.78 26.24
N LEU A 215 10.63 12.73 26.14
CA LEU A 215 10.89 14.15 26.20
C LEU A 215 10.13 14.81 27.35
N THR A 216 10.68 15.93 27.81
CA THR A 216 10.05 16.83 28.77
C THR A 216 10.14 18.25 28.25
N ILE A 217 9.10 19.05 28.45
CA ILE A 217 9.14 20.49 28.19
C ILE A 217 8.69 21.25 29.43
N ASP A 218 9.52 22.20 29.84
CA ASP A 218 9.24 23.12 30.94
C ASP A 218 8.54 24.37 30.38
N GLN A 219 7.25 24.22 30.07
CA GLN A 219 6.40 25.28 29.55
C GLN A 219 5.02 25.24 30.21
N PRO A 220 4.23 26.32 30.19
CA PRO A 220 2.87 26.31 30.70
C PRO A 220 1.96 25.31 29.95
N ALA A 221 0.82 24.99 30.57
CA ALA A 221 -0.26 24.27 29.91
C ALA A 221 -0.67 24.98 28.60
N GLY A 222 -0.92 24.21 27.54
CA GLY A 222 -1.18 24.76 26.22
C GLY A 222 -1.00 23.78 25.08
N ILE A 223 -1.14 24.31 23.86
CA ILE A 223 -0.96 23.54 22.62
C ILE A 223 0.41 23.88 22.03
N TYR A 224 1.11 22.83 21.63
CA TYR A 224 2.42 22.86 20.98
C TYR A 224 2.38 22.01 19.71
N ILE A 225 3.38 22.17 18.86
CA ILE A 225 3.56 21.36 17.66
C ILE A 225 4.91 20.65 17.79
N CYS A 226 4.90 19.33 17.78
CA CYS A 226 6.09 18.51 17.70
C CYS A 226 6.37 18.17 16.23
N ASN A 227 7.52 18.60 15.73
CA ASN A 227 7.98 18.34 14.37
C ASN A 227 9.13 17.34 14.42
N ILE A 228 9.12 16.33 13.56
CA ILE A 228 10.24 15.42 13.34
C ILE A 228 10.64 15.48 11.87
N LYS A 229 11.92 15.76 11.62
CA LYS A 229 12.47 16.00 10.28
C LYS A 229 13.73 15.18 10.08
N GLY A 230 13.80 14.46 8.97
CA GLY A 230 14.93 13.67 8.50
C GLY A 230 14.89 13.52 6.98
N GLN A 231 15.79 12.71 6.46
CA GLN A 231 15.80 12.25 5.07
C GLN A 231 14.51 11.47 4.77
N SER A 232 14.18 10.43 5.56
CA SER A 232 12.97 9.61 5.34
C SER A 232 11.75 10.06 6.16
N LEU A 233 11.95 10.95 7.13
CA LEU A 233 10.90 11.41 8.06
C LEU A 233 10.57 12.90 7.84
N ASN A 234 9.29 13.28 7.77
CA ASN A 234 8.86 14.67 7.90
C ASN A 234 7.40 14.72 8.38
N LYS A 235 7.18 14.86 9.69
CA LYS A 235 5.84 14.92 10.27
C LYS A 235 5.74 15.98 11.35
N SER A 236 4.52 16.48 11.52
CA SER A 236 4.13 17.41 12.57
C SER A 236 2.93 16.84 13.33
N ILE A 237 3.00 16.81 14.66
CA ILE A 237 1.95 16.30 15.54
C ILE A 237 1.59 17.36 16.56
N ARG A 238 0.29 17.57 16.74
CA ARG A 238 -0.25 18.43 17.80
C ARG A 238 0.02 17.80 19.17
N LEU A 239 0.63 18.57 20.05
CA LEU A 239 0.99 18.17 21.40
C LEU A 239 0.20 19.04 22.40
N ILE A 240 -0.43 18.44 23.41
CA ILE A 240 -1.26 19.12 24.40
C ILE A 240 -0.63 18.93 25.78
N LYS A 241 -0.22 20.01 26.43
CA LYS A 241 0.27 20.00 27.82
C LYS A 241 -0.83 20.46 28.78
N GLU A 242 -1.03 19.70 29.86
CA GLU A 242 -1.93 20.05 30.99
C GLU A 242 -1.18 20.67 32.18
#